data_AF-A0A317KFL9-F1
#
_entry.id   AF-A0A317KFL9-F1
#
_cell.length_a   1.000
_cell.length_b   1.000
_cell.length_c   1.000
_cell.angle_alpha   90.00
_cell.angle_beta   90.00
_cell.angle_gamma   90.00
#
_symmetry.space_group_name_H-M   'P 1'
#
loop_
_entity.id
_entity.type
_entity.pdbx_description
1 polymer ?
#
loop_
_entity_poly.entity_id
_entity_poly.type
_entity_poly.pdbx_seq_one_letter_code
_entity_poly.pdbx_strand_id
1 'polypeptide(L)'
;MPGVSPSRSYQGWDEYDGPLLSGRSTVAAALARAPRRFVDLVVEPGDPELALSRDDVLAAITVGTGDGRSWTISLAEEMKPVVDTGPDVTDDDILLAAFAAHPEVTLAQHSDRECFELALAKPLRADELLALTVDALSAAHRELARRLRIELPD
;
A
#
# COMPACT_ATOMS: atom_id res chain seq x y z
N MET A 1 -11.61 2.72 -15.92
CA MET A 1 -11.98 4.10 -15.49
C MET A 1 -11.85 5.07 -16.67
N PRO A 2 -12.59 6.20 -16.72
CA PRO A 2 -12.41 7.19 -17.79
C PRO A 2 -10.99 7.76 -17.84
N GLY A 3 -10.33 7.62 -18.99
CA GLY A 3 -9.01 8.21 -19.26
C GLY A 3 -7.80 7.50 -18.64
N VAL A 4 -7.98 6.31 -18.05
CA VAL A 4 -6.88 5.44 -17.59
C VAL A 4 -7.11 4.05 -18.15
N SER A 5 -6.12 3.55 -18.90
CA SER A 5 -6.13 2.20 -19.45
C SER A 5 -5.32 1.28 -18.53
N PRO A 6 -5.92 0.21 -17.98
CA PRO A 6 -5.16 -0.78 -17.22
C PRO A 6 -4.28 -1.63 -18.16
N SER A 7 -3.24 -2.24 -17.58
CA SER A 7 -2.65 -3.46 -18.15
C SER A 7 -3.55 -4.65 -17.82
N ARG A 8 -3.35 -5.77 -18.51
CA ARG A 8 -4.12 -7.00 -18.23
C ARG A 8 -3.19 -8.09 -17.76
N SER A 9 -3.48 -8.62 -16.58
CA SER A 9 -2.74 -9.73 -16.00
C SER A 9 -2.97 -11.03 -16.79
N TYR A 10 -2.08 -12.02 -16.62
CA TYR A 10 -2.27 -13.35 -17.20
C TYR A 10 -3.58 -14.01 -16.75
N GLN A 11 -4.04 -13.67 -15.55
CA GLN A 11 -5.29 -14.17 -14.96
C GLN A 11 -6.53 -13.37 -15.44
N GLY A 12 -6.32 -12.40 -16.33
CA GLY A 12 -7.39 -11.62 -16.97
C GLY A 12 -7.87 -10.42 -16.17
N TRP A 13 -7.18 -10.06 -15.09
CA TRP A 13 -7.50 -8.92 -14.23
C TRP A 13 -6.99 -7.61 -14.83
N ASP A 14 -7.71 -6.52 -14.57
CA ASP A 14 -7.28 -5.18 -14.90
C ASP A 14 -6.31 -4.68 -13.81
N GLU A 15 -5.08 -4.38 -14.19
CA GLU A 15 -4.02 -3.90 -13.30
C GLU A 15 -3.72 -2.42 -13.53
N TYR A 16 -3.49 -1.70 -12.44
CA TYR A 16 -3.25 -0.27 -12.41
C TYR A 16 -2.02 0.02 -11.56
N ASP A 17 -0.95 0.50 -12.20
CA ASP A 17 0.22 1.01 -11.50
C ASP A 17 -0.10 2.34 -10.84
N GLY A 18 0.41 2.55 -9.63
CA GLY A 18 0.14 3.75 -8.83
C GLY A 18 0.38 5.07 -9.55
N PRO A 19 1.45 5.24 -10.36
CA PRO A 19 1.69 6.49 -11.10
C PRO A 19 0.56 6.86 -12.07
N LEU A 20 -0.16 5.88 -12.65
CA LEU A 20 -1.29 6.13 -13.56
C LEU A 20 -2.48 6.78 -12.84
N LEU A 21 -2.53 6.66 -11.51
CA LEU A 21 -3.63 7.13 -10.67
C LEU A 21 -3.26 8.36 -9.82
N SER A 22 -1.99 8.78 -9.83
CA SER A 22 -1.44 9.90 -9.06
C SER A 22 -2.24 11.22 -9.21
N GLY A 23 -2.73 11.52 -10.42
CA GLY A 23 -3.50 12.73 -10.72
C GLY A 23 -4.94 12.72 -10.22
N ARG A 24 -5.40 11.66 -9.56
CA ARG A 24 -6.77 11.55 -9.04
C ARG A 24 -6.89 12.23 -7.69
N SER A 25 -7.97 12.99 -7.48
CA SER A 25 -8.19 13.75 -6.24
C SER A 25 -8.22 12.87 -4.99
N THR A 26 -8.75 11.65 -5.10
CA THR A 26 -8.78 10.67 -4.00
C THR A 26 -7.38 10.26 -3.57
N VAL A 27 -6.51 9.97 -4.54
CA VAL A 27 -5.11 9.57 -4.30
C VAL A 27 -4.31 10.75 -3.75
N ALA A 28 -4.47 11.94 -4.34
CA ALA A 28 -3.83 13.16 -3.85
C ALA A 28 -4.21 13.48 -2.39
N ALA A 29 -5.48 13.26 -2.01
CA ALA A 29 -5.94 13.46 -0.64
C ALA A 29 -5.33 12.46 0.34
N ALA A 30 -5.19 11.17 -0.05
CA ALA A 30 -4.50 10.16 0.76
C ALA A 30 -3.02 10.52 0.94
N LEU A 31 -2.32 10.85 -0.15
CA LEU A 31 -0.94 11.30 -0.12
C LEU A 31 -0.75 12.52 0.78
N ALA A 32 -1.68 13.48 0.77
CA ALA A 32 -1.58 14.66 1.64
C ALA A 32 -1.53 14.30 3.15
N ARG A 33 -2.18 13.19 3.56
CA ARG A 33 -2.19 12.66 4.93
C ARG A 33 -1.05 11.68 5.22
N ALA A 34 -0.45 11.11 4.18
CA ALA A 34 0.68 10.20 4.28
C ALA A 34 1.93 10.92 4.81
N PRO A 35 2.90 10.21 5.41
CA PRO A 35 4.24 10.75 5.62
C PRO A 35 4.79 11.43 4.36
N ARG A 36 5.59 12.49 4.54
CA ARG A 36 6.30 13.12 3.42
C ARG A 36 7.39 12.21 2.88
N ARG A 37 8.02 11.48 3.79
CA ARG A 37 9.05 10.49 3.53
C ARG A 37 8.75 9.25 4.34
N PHE A 38 8.99 8.12 3.72
CA PHE A 38 8.87 6.81 4.30
C PHE A 38 10.28 6.29 4.53
N VAL A 39 10.79 6.44 5.74
CA VAL A 39 12.17 6.06 6.09
C VAL A 39 12.31 4.54 6.17
N ASP A 40 13.52 4.04 5.95
CA ASP A 40 13.85 2.66 6.30
C ASP A 40 13.68 2.47 7.81
N LEU A 41 13.07 1.37 8.23
CA LEU A 41 12.84 1.02 9.63
C LEU A 41 13.54 -0.28 10.05
N VAL A 42 14.17 -1.01 9.11
CA VAL A 42 14.59 -2.40 9.30
C VAL A 42 16.06 -2.60 8.97
N VAL A 43 16.50 -2.19 7.78
CA VAL A 43 17.85 -2.47 7.27
C VAL A 43 18.81 -1.39 7.75
N GLU A 44 18.44 -0.12 7.55
CA GLU A 44 19.19 1.06 8.01
C GLU A 44 18.23 2.06 8.69
N PRO A 45 17.78 1.76 9.91
CA PRO A 45 16.66 2.47 10.53
C PRO A 45 16.87 3.98 10.66
N GLY A 46 15.93 4.75 10.09
CA GLY A 46 15.90 6.20 10.14
C GLY A 46 16.83 6.89 9.13
N ASP A 47 17.52 6.15 8.25
CA ASP A 47 18.40 6.76 7.25
C ASP A 47 17.57 7.59 6.24
N PRO A 48 17.79 8.93 6.16
CA PRO A 48 17.08 9.79 5.24
C PRO A 48 17.47 9.60 3.76
N GLU A 49 18.63 9.01 3.46
CA GLU A 49 19.10 8.76 2.09
C GLU A 49 18.35 7.58 1.43
N LEU A 50 17.86 6.64 2.25
CA LEU A 50 17.06 5.49 1.82
C LEU A 50 15.55 5.76 1.88
N ALA A 51 15.15 6.94 2.33
CA ALA A 51 13.75 7.27 2.52
C ALA A 51 13.02 7.45 1.19
N LEU A 52 11.91 6.73 1.04
CA LEU A 52 11.06 6.82 -0.14
C LEU A 52 10.21 8.09 -0.10
N SER A 53 10.12 8.80 -1.22
CA SER A 53 9.16 9.88 -1.40
C SER A 53 7.74 9.33 -1.62
N ARG A 54 6.75 10.21 -1.58
CA ARG A 54 5.36 9.86 -1.92
C ARG A 54 5.22 9.32 -3.34
N ASP A 55 6.03 9.83 -4.27
CA ASP A 55 6.01 9.38 -5.67
C ASP A 55 6.66 7.99 -5.80
N ASP A 56 7.72 7.72 -5.04
CA ASP A 56 8.35 6.40 -4.98
C ASP A 56 7.39 5.36 -4.39
N VAL A 57 6.68 5.71 -3.31
CA VAL A 57 5.65 4.84 -2.72
C VAL A 57 4.53 4.56 -3.71
N LEU A 58 4.09 5.54 -4.51
CA LEU A 58 3.12 5.27 -5.57
C LEU A 58 3.68 4.34 -6.65
N ALA A 59 4.93 4.55 -7.06
CA ALA A 59 5.58 3.72 -8.07
C ALA A 59 5.75 2.27 -7.60
N ALA A 60 5.85 2.04 -6.30
CA ALA A 60 5.99 0.73 -5.68
C ALA A 60 4.65 -0.03 -5.51
N ILE A 61 3.52 0.50 -5.98
CA ILE A 61 2.20 -0.12 -5.80
C ILE A 61 1.56 -0.44 -7.14
N THR A 62 1.12 -1.69 -7.32
CA THR A 62 0.19 -2.10 -8.37
C THR A 62 -1.08 -2.66 -7.74
N VAL A 63 -2.25 -2.26 -8.24
CA VAL A 63 -3.54 -2.81 -7.82
C VAL A 63 -4.26 -3.50 -8.97
N GLY A 64 -4.78 -4.70 -8.74
CA GLY A 64 -5.47 -5.51 -9.73
C GLY A 64 -6.90 -5.84 -9.34
N THR A 65 -7.84 -5.87 -10.28
CA THR A 65 -9.21 -6.35 -10.04
C THR A 65 -9.87 -6.90 -11.29
N GLY A 66 -10.82 -7.83 -11.11
CA GLY A 66 -11.77 -8.24 -12.16
C GLY A 66 -13.16 -7.60 -12.06
N ASP A 67 -13.56 -7.13 -10.88
CA ASP A 67 -14.95 -6.79 -10.57
C ASP A 67 -15.13 -5.58 -9.62
N GLY A 68 -14.04 -4.97 -9.17
CA GLY A 68 -14.02 -3.88 -8.21
C GLY A 68 -14.30 -4.28 -6.75
N ARG A 69 -14.57 -5.56 -6.48
CA ARG A 69 -14.81 -6.10 -5.12
C ARG A 69 -13.66 -6.97 -4.64
N SER A 70 -13.08 -7.73 -5.55
CA SER A 70 -11.94 -8.60 -5.32
C SER A 70 -10.70 -7.93 -5.88
N TRP A 71 -9.68 -7.78 -5.05
CA TRP A 71 -8.50 -7.00 -5.38
C TRP A 71 -7.22 -7.73 -5.02
N THR A 72 -6.21 -7.53 -5.84
CA THR A 72 -4.82 -7.85 -5.55
C THR A 72 -4.07 -6.54 -5.37
N ILE A 73 -3.15 -6.53 -4.43
CA ILE A 73 -2.22 -5.43 -4.23
C ILE A 73 -0.84 -6.06 -4.24
N SER A 74 0.03 -5.55 -5.10
CA SER A 74 1.43 -5.95 -5.17
C SER A 74 2.30 -4.76 -4.80
N LEU A 75 3.27 -5.02 -3.92
CA LEU A 75 4.27 -4.06 -3.52
C LEU A 75 5.61 -4.40 -4.14
N ALA A 76 6.40 -3.39 -4.49
CA ALA A 76 7.79 -3.60 -4.88
C ALA A 76 8.67 -3.91 -3.66
N GLU A 77 9.79 -4.60 -3.90
CA GLU A 77 10.75 -5.05 -2.88
C GLU A 77 11.25 -3.90 -1.99
N GLU A 78 11.41 -2.69 -2.53
CA GLU A 78 11.84 -1.51 -1.76
C GLU A 78 10.89 -1.11 -0.62
N MET A 79 9.66 -1.61 -0.59
CA MET A 79 8.71 -1.34 0.49
C MET A 79 8.97 -2.20 1.75
N LYS A 80 9.63 -3.35 1.61
CA LYS A 80 9.91 -4.27 2.74
C LYS A 80 10.65 -3.64 3.91
N PRO A 81 11.69 -2.82 3.73
CA PRO A 81 12.35 -2.16 4.86
C PRO A 81 11.52 -1.02 5.47
N VAL A 82 10.47 -0.55 4.79
CA VAL A 82 9.69 0.62 5.18
C VAL A 82 8.42 0.24 5.94
N VAL A 83 7.79 -0.87 5.57
CA VAL A 83 6.59 -1.39 6.20
C VAL A 83 6.77 -2.87 6.49
N ASP A 84 6.23 -3.33 7.62
CA ASP A 84 6.20 -4.75 7.93
C ASP A 84 5.08 -5.41 7.13
N THR A 85 5.46 -6.16 6.11
CA THR A 85 4.57 -7.00 5.31
C THR A 85 4.52 -8.45 5.83
N GLY A 86 5.06 -8.72 7.03
CA GLY A 86 5.20 -10.04 7.64
C GLY A 86 6.05 -11.03 6.82
N PRO A 87 6.48 -12.18 7.40
CA PRO A 87 6.81 -12.47 8.80
C PRO A 87 8.28 -12.10 9.14
N ASP A 88 8.88 -11.13 8.44
CA ASP A 88 10.32 -10.90 8.47
C ASP A 88 10.81 -9.96 9.59
N VAL A 89 9.94 -9.12 10.14
CA VAL A 89 10.34 -8.03 11.06
C VAL A 89 9.66 -8.18 12.41
N THR A 90 8.33 -8.34 12.44
CA THR A 90 7.58 -8.71 13.64
C THR A 90 6.78 -9.99 13.40
N ASP A 91 6.43 -10.70 14.47
CA ASP A 91 5.53 -11.87 14.39
C ASP A 91 4.11 -11.47 13.92
N ASP A 92 3.79 -10.17 13.93
CA ASP A 92 2.52 -9.61 13.50
C ASP A 92 2.61 -9.07 12.07
N ASP A 93 1.59 -9.35 11.27
CA ASP A 93 1.44 -8.78 9.94
C ASP A 93 0.77 -7.40 10.02
N ILE A 94 1.57 -6.36 10.27
CA ILE A 94 1.08 -5.00 10.57
C ILE A 94 0.33 -4.42 9.37
N LEU A 95 0.83 -4.61 8.16
CA LEU A 95 0.17 -4.09 6.96
C LEU A 95 -1.16 -4.82 6.70
N LEU A 96 -1.19 -6.15 6.86
CA LEU A 96 -2.44 -6.90 6.75
C LEU A 96 -3.49 -6.45 7.77
N ALA A 97 -3.06 -6.22 9.02
CA ALA A 97 -3.92 -5.68 10.07
C ALA A 97 -4.46 -4.28 9.71
N ALA A 98 -3.63 -3.43 9.09
CA ALA A 98 -4.05 -2.11 8.63
C ALA A 98 -5.12 -2.20 7.53
N PHE A 99 -4.99 -3.15 6.59
CA PHE A 99 -6.05 -3.42 5.61
C PHE A 99 -7.34 -3.92 6.27
N ALA A 100 -7.24 -4.92 7.15
CA ALA A 100 -8.39 -5.52 7.83
C ALA A 100 -9.15 -4.53 8.72
N ALA A 101 -8.49 -3.48 9.21
CA ALA A 101 -9.12 -2.42 10.00
C ALA A 101 -10.04 -1.49 9.18
N HIS A 102 -9.95 -1.50 7.85
CA HIS A 102 -10.77 -0.63 7.02
C HIS A 102 -12.23 -1.14 6.96
N PRO A 103 -13.26 -0.30 7.21
CA PRO A 103 -14.66 -0.76 7.36
C PRO A 103 -15.28 -1.46 6.15
N GLU A 104 -14.78 -1.19 4.94
CA GLU A 104 -15.27 -1.82 3.72
C GLU A 104 -14.56 -3.14 3.40
N VAL A 105 -13.47 -3.48 4.10
CA VAL A 105 -12.73 -4.74 3.90
C VAL A 105 -13.41 -5.86 4.67
N THR A 106 -13.86 -6.88 3.94
CA THR A 106 -14.50 -8.08 4.50
C THR A 106 -13.55 -9.26 4.63
N LEU A 107 -12.47 -9.24 3.84
CA LEU A 107 -11.38 -10.21 3.89
C LEU A 107 -10.09 -9.47 3.52
N ALA A 108 -9.03 -9.73 4.26
CA ALA A 108 -7.68 -9.39 3.89
C ALA A 108 -6.80 -10.62 4.15
N GLN A 109 -5.97 -10.99 3.18
CA GLN A 109 -5.01 -12.10 3.32
C GLN A 109 -3.76 -11.86 2.48
N HIS A 110 -2.69 -12.60 2.77
CA HIS A 110 -1.49 -12.66 1.93
C HIS A 110 -1.56 -13.85 1.00
N SER A 111 -1.32 -13.60 -0.29
CA SER A 111 -1.01 -14.64 -1.26
C SER A 111 0.50 -14.85 -1.40
N ASP A 112 1.30 -13.82 -1.11
CA ASP A 112 2.76 -13.86 -1.02
C ASP A 112 3.26 -12.70 -0.12
N ARG A 113 4.57 -12.64 0.16
CA ARG A 113 5.20 -11.62 1.03
C ARG A 113 4.89 -10.18 0.62
N GLU A 114 4.74 -9.92 -0.68
CA GLU A 114 4.45 -8.58 -1.23
C GLU A 114 3.07 -8.50 -1.87
N CYS A 115 2.30 -9.59 -1.81
CA CYS A 115 1.04 -9.72 -2.51
C CYS A 115 -0.10 -9.96 -1.53
N PHE A 116 -1.06 -9.04 -1.57
CA PHE A 116 -2.22 -9.01 -0.70
C PHE A 116 -3.46 -9.24 -1.54
N GLU A 117 -4.43 -9.94 -0.98
CA GLU A 117 -5.76 -10.10 -1.54
C GLU A 117 -6.80 -9.49 -0.60
N LEU A 118 -7.62 -8.59 -1.15
CA LEU A 118 -8.72 -7.96 -0.42
C LEU A 118 -10.06 -8.32 -1.05
N ALA A 119 -11.05 -8.62 -0.21
CA ALA A 119 -12.45 -8.63 -0.62
C ALA A 119 -13.22 -7.51 0.08
N LEU A 120 -14.01 -6.76 -0.69
CA LEU A 120 -14.72 -5.58 -0.21
C LEU A 120 -16.25 -5.78 -0.19
N ALA A 121 -16.89 -5.17 0.81
CA ALA A 121 -18.36 -5.18 0.95
C ALA A 121 -19.07 -4.49 -0.22
N LYS A 122 -18.41 -3.50 -0.84
CA LYS A 122 -18.89 -2.72 -1.98
C LYS A 122 -17.79 -2.58 -3.04
N PRO A 123 -18.16 -2.44 -4.32
CA PRO A 123 -17.17 -2.20 -5.35
C PRO A 123 -16.51 -0.84 -5.16
N LEU A 124 -15.19 -0.79 -5.26
CA LEU A 124 -14.40 0.44 -5.34
C LEU A 124 -13.88 0.65 -6.76
N ARG A 125 -13.47 1.88 -7.05
CA ARG A 125 -12.63 2.21 -8.22
C ARG A 125 -11.15 2.02 -7.85
N ALA A 126 -10.29 1.91 -8.86
CA ALA A 126 -8.86 1.71 -8.62
C ALA A 126 -8.20 2.90 -7.90
N ASP A 127 -8.67 4.14 -8.12
CA ASP A 127 -8.18 5.32 -7.38
C ASP A 127 -8.60 5.32 -5.91
N GLU A 128 -9.75 4.73 -5.60
CA GLU A 128 -10.24 4.57 -4.22
C GLU A 128 -9.48 3.46 -3.50
N LEU A 129 -9.22 2.33 -4.16
CA LEU A 129 -8.38 1.29 -3.57
C LEU A 129 -6.95 1.79 -3.36
N LEU A 130 -6.33 2.43 -4.35
CA LEU A 130 -4.96 2.92 -4.19
C LEU A 130 -4.86 3.92 -3.03
N ALA A 131 -5.86 4.79 -2.85
CA ALA A 131 -5.93 5.69 -1.71
C ALA A 131 -6.02 4.93 -0.36
N LEU A 132 -6.84 3.88 -0.30
CA LEU A 132 -6.91 2.98 0.86
C LEU A 132 -5.55 2.32 1.14
N THR A 133 -4.87 1.82 0.11
CA THR A 133 -3.53 1.23 0.22
C THR A 133 -2.51 2.23 0.76
N VAL A 134 -2.50 3.47 0.28
CA VAL A 134 -1.63 4.54 0.81
C VAL A 134 -1.93 4.83 2.29
N ASP A 135 -3.20 4.90 2.68
CA ASP A 135 -3.59 5.10 4.07
C ASP A 135 -3.16 3.92 4.96
N ALA A 136 -3.30 2.68 4.48
CA ALA A 136 -2.86 1.46 5.17
C ALA A 136 -1.33 1.41 5.34
N LEU A 137 -0.57 1.69 4.29
CA LEU A 137 0.89 1.80 4.34
C LEU A 137 1.35 2.88 5.32
N SER A 138 0.67 4.02 5.32
CA SER A 138 0.96 5.13 6.25
C SER A 138 0.68 4.73 7.71
N ALA A 139 -0.39 3.99 7.96
CA ALA A 139 -0.71 3.48 9.29
C ALA A 139 0.30 2.42 9.74
N ALA A 140 0.62 1.46 8.87
CA ALA A 140 1.57 0.39 9.14
C ALA A 140 2.98 0.92 9.40
N HIS A 141 3.46 1.87 8.58
CA HIS A 141 4.76 2.52 8.75
C HIS A 141 4.88 3.21 10.12
N ARG A 142 3.86 3.99 10.50
CA ARG A 142 3.82 4.67 11.82
C ARG A 142 3.78 3.68 12.98
N GLU A 143 3.00 2.63 12.85
CA GLU A 143 2.89 1.59 13.89
C GLU A 143 4.20 0.82 14.05
N LEU A 144 4.85 0.45 12.95
CA LEU A 144 6.16 -0.21 12.98
C LEU A 144 7.21 0.69 13.63
N ALA A 145 7.31 1.96 13.21
CA ALA A 145 8.23 2.92 13.81
C ALA A 145 7.99 3.07 15.32
N ARG A 146 6.72 3.13 15.75
CA ARG A 146 6.35 3.18 17.16
C ARG A 146 6.79 1.93 17.93
N ARG A 147 6.61 0.73 17.36
CA ARG A 147 7.04 -0.55 17.98
C ARG A 147 8.55 -0.62 18.11
N LEU A 148 9.27 -0.16 17.09
CA LEU A 148 10.73 -0.13 17.04
C LEU A 148 11.35 1.07 17.78
N ARG A 149 10.51 2.00 18.27
CA ARG A 149 10.92 3.24 18.95
C ARG A 149 11.82 4.14 18.08
N ILE A 150 11.52 4.17 16.79
CA ILE A 150 12.16 5.06 15.81
C ILE A 150 11.32 6.34 15.72
N GLU A 151 11.97 7.49 15.80
CA GLU A 151 11.33 8.79 15.59
C GLU A 151 11.20 9.05 14.09
N LEU A 152 9.96 9.27 13.62
CA LEU A 152 9.71 9.59 12.23
C LEU A 152 9.92 11.09 11.98
N PRO A 153 10.51 11.49 10.85
CA PRO A 153 10.58 12.89 10.46
C PRO A 153 9.18 13.44 10.11
N ASP A 154 8.93 14.71 10.45
CA ASP A 154 7.68 15.43 10.17
C ASP A 154 7.31 15.53 8.66
#